data_AF-A0A7S2KSM1-F1
#
_entry.id   AF-A0A7S2KSM1-F1
#
_cell.length_a   1.000
_cell.length_b   1.000
_cell.length_c   1.000
_cell.angle_alpha   90.00
_cell.angle_beta   90.00
_cell.angle_gamma   90.00
#
_symmetry.space_group_name_H-M   'P 1'
#
loop_
_entity.id
_entity.type
_entity.pdbx_description
1 polymer ?
#
loop_
_entity_poly.entity_id
_entity_poly.type
_entity_poly.pdbx_seq_one_letter_code
_entity_poly.pdbx_strand_id
1 'polypeptide(L)'
;TTNVLRDDIAQVKAYYELSESTRIQYPNEYDNFNVDNCAINAVMCCWPLDRQANDNNGNCNTPYDTECIDKDPADNTDVCGVHLDRGNTSNKLNTDGFTIFENGNDDGEGPTHCHGFAFSNDPTDAETRYMGNNLFYVSMYDHLHQRGYARNLPGAPMCGCVEQMPVVTRSDCTQVDVTET
;
A
#
# COMPACT_ATOMS: atom_id res chain seq x y z
N THR A 1 -14.31 -11.18 22.11
CA THR A 1 -14.76 -11.28 20.71
C THR A 1 -13.51 -11.24 19.86
N THR A 2 -13.28 -12.25 19.04
CA THR A 2 -12.11 -12.28 18.16
C THR A 2 -12.36 -11.32 17.01
N ASN A 3 -11.49 -10.33 16.80
CA ASN A 3 -11.60 -9.37 15.69
C ASN A 3 -11.26 -10.09 14.39
N VAL A 4 -12.13 -9.97 13.39
CA VAL A 4 -11.93 -10.54 12.04
C VAL A 4 -11.90 -9.36 11.10
N LEU A 5 -10.72 -9.04 10.58
CA LEU A 5 -10.49 -7.79 9.85
C LEU A 5 -11.53 -7.59 8.75
N ARG A 6 -11.72 -8.58 7.86
CA ARG A 6 -12.68 -8.48 6.76
C ARG A 6 -14.11 -8.16 7.20
N ASP A 7 -14.56 -8.65 8.34
CA ASP A 7 -15.88 -8.34 8.89
C ASP A 7 -15.90 -6.95 9.52
N ASP A 8 -14.84 -6.60 10.26
CA ASP A 8 -14.69 -5.31 10.95
C ASP A 8 -14.60 -4.13 9.96
N ILE A 9 -14.10 -4.36 8.75
CA ILE A 9 -13.98 -3.37 7.67
C ILE A 9 -14.90 -3.64 6.48
N ALA A 10 -16.06 -4.27 6.70
CA ALA A 10 -17.04 -4.55 5.64
C ALA A 10 -17.48 -3.31 4.82
N GLN A 11 -17.35 -2.10 5.39
CA GLN A 11 -17.59 -0.85 4.66
C GLN A 11 -16.65 -0.67 3.46
N VAL A 12 -15.41 -1.16 3.53
CA VAL A 12 -14.43 -1.07 2.43
C VAL A 12 -14.97 -1.78 1.18
N LYS A 13 -15.58 -2.96 1.35
CA LYS A 13 -16.24 -3.67 0.26
C LYS A 13 -17.40 -2.87 -0.33
N ALA A 14 -18.27 -2.30 0.52
CA ALA A 14 -19.38 -1.49 0.06
C ALA A 14 -18.91 -0.23 -0.72
N TYR A 15 -17.81 0.40 -0.26
CA TYR A 15 -17.19 1.53 -0.98
C TYR A 15 -16.54 1.08 -2.30
N TYR A 16 -15.93 -0.10 -2.36
CA TYR A 16 -15.41 -0.65 -3.61
C TYR A 16 -16.52 -0.86 -4.65
N GLU A 17 -17.64 -1.48 -4.26
CA GLU A 17 -18.80 -1.67 -5.14
C GLU A 17 -19.35 -0.33 -5.67
N LEU A 18 -19.36 0.71 -4.82
CA LEU A 18 -19.75 2.06 -5.24
C LEU A 18 -18.72 2.68 -6.21
N SER A 19 -17.42 2.41 -5.99
CA SER A 19 -16.32 2.95 -6.80
C SER A 19 -16.31 2.42 -8.23
N GLU A 20 -16.98 1.30 -8.52
CA GLU A 20 -17.13 0.77 -9.90
C GLU A 20 -17.98 1.68 -10.79
N SER A 21 -18.81 2.55 -10.20
CA SER A 21 -19.69 3.48 -10.93
C SER A 21 -19.46 4.95 -10.56
N THR A 22 -18.57 5.24 -9.63
CA THR A 22 -18.32 6.59 -9.11
C THR A 22 -16.84 6.89 -9.02
N ARG A 23 -16.48 8.16 -9.20
CA ARG A 23 -15.09 8.60 -9.05
C ARG A 23 -14.78 8.90 -7.58
N ILE A 24 -13.76 8.24 -7.04
CA ILE A 24 -13.17 8.57 -5.75
C ILE A 24 -12.20 9.75 -5.95
N GLN A 25 -12.33 10.78 -5.11
CA GLN A 25 -11.42 11.91 -5.13
C GLN A 25 -10.03 11.46 -4.67
N TYR A 26 -9.01 11.76 -5.46
CA TYR A 26 -7.63 11.53 -5.08
C TYR A 26 -7.23 12.49 -3.94
N PRO A 27 -6.58 12.01 -2.87
CA PRO A 27 -6.39 12.77 -1.65
C PRO A 27 -5.14 13.65 -1.71
N ASN A 28 -5.14 14.57 -2.68
CA ASN A 28 -4.02 15.45 -3.02
C ASN A 28 -3.60 16.42 -1.90
N GLU A 29 -4.47 16.60 -0.91
CA GLU A 29 -4.23 17.44 0.26
C GLU A 29 -3.21 16.85 1.25
N TYR A 30 -2.90 15.55 1.16
CA TYR A 30 -1.89 14.93 2.00
C TYR A 30 -0.54 14.91 1.29
N ASP A 31 0.53 15.27 2.01
CA ASP A 31 1.87 15.37 1.44
C ASP A 31 2.35 14.07 0.76
N ASN A 32 1.94 12.91 1.28
CA ASN A 32 2.25 11.59 0.72
C ASN A 32 1.70 11.39 -0.70
N PHE A 33 0.64 12.13 -1.05
CA PHE A 33 -0.11 12.01 -2.29
C PHE A 33 -0.23 13.35 -3.01
N ASN A 34 0.54 14.37 -2.61
CA ASN A 34 0.50 15.63 -3.32
C ASN A 34 1.16 15.43 -4.68
N VAL A 35 0.39 15.57 -5.76
CA VAL A 35 0.85 15.38 -7.14
C VAL A 35 1.99 16.33 -7.51
N ASP A 36 2.08 17.51 -6.87
CA ASP A 36 3.19 18.45 -7.08
C ASP A 36 4.53 17.87 -6.56
N ASN A 37 4.46 16.90 -5.65
CA ASN A 37 5.60 16.17 -5.08
C ASN A 37 5.79 14.76 -5.68
N CYS A 38 4.93 14.32 -6.61
CA CYS A 38 5.01 13.02 -7.29
C CYS A 38 5.62 13.17 -8.70
N ALA A 39 6.92 13.47 -8.81
CA ALA A 39 7.56 13.77 -10.10
C ALA A 39 7.52 12.64 -11.15
N ILE A 40 7.42 11.39 -10.72
CA ILE A 40 7.41 10.17 -11.55
C ILE A 40 5.97 9.74 -11.90
N ASN A 41 4.95 10.43 -11.35
CA ASN A 41 3.53 10.07 -11.48
C ASN A 41 3.25 8.60 -11.14
N ALA A 42 3.81 8.14 -10.03
CA ALA A 42 3.60 6.79 -9.54
C ALA A 42 3.41 6.79 -8.03
N VAL A 43 2.49 5.96 -7.57
CA VAL A 43 2.22 5.71 -6.15
C VAL A 43 2.57 4.27 -5.85
N MET A 44 3.17 4.03 -4.69
CA MET A 44 3.47 2.70 -4.20
C MET A 44 2.98 2.57 -2.76
N CYS A 45 2.52 1.38 -2.43
CA CYS A 45 2.19 0.95 -1.09
C CYS A 45 3.02 -0.27 -0.72
N CYS A 46 3.45 -0.37 0.53
CA CYS A 46 4.22 -1.50 1.04
C CYS A 46 3.75 -1.91 2.44
N TRP A 47 3.58 -3.21 2.64
CA TRP A 47 3.07 -3.80 3.87
C TRP A 47 4.00 -4.89 4.38
N PRO A 48 4.38 -4.86 5.67
CA PRO A 48 5.16 -5.91 6.31
C PRO A 48 4.33 -6.81 7.24
N LEU A 49 2.99 -6.69 7.24
CA LEU A 49 2.14 -7.42 8.18
C LEU A 49 0.87 -7.94 7.49
N ASP A 50 0.47 -9.16 7.84
CA ASP A 50 -0.79 -9.80 7.50
C ASP A 50 -1.66 -10.02 8.75
N ARG A 51 -2.96 -9.75 8.59
CA ARG A 51 -3.98 -9.78 9.63
C ARG A 51 -5.24 -10.55 9.25
N GLN A 52 -5.28 -11.22 8.10
CA GLN A 52 -6.47 -11.92 7.62
C GLN A 52 -6.18 -13.39 7.36
N ALA A 53 -6.87 -14.28 8.09
CA ALA A 53 -6.72 -15.70 7.89
C ALA A 53 -7.69 -16.20 6.82
N ASN A 54 -7.35 -17.35 6.21
CA ASN A 54 -8.18 -18.07 5.24
C ASN A 54 -8.52 -17.27 3.97
N ASP A 55 -7.59 -16.45 3.50
CA ASP A 55 -7.71 -15.68 2.26
C ASP A 55 -6.70 -16.11 1.17
N ASN A 56 -5.94 -17.18 1.41
CA ASN A 56 -4.84 -17.67 0.57
C ASN A 56 -3.73 -16.63 0.32
N ASN A 57 -3.55 -15.68 1.23
CA ASN A 57 -2.48 -14.70 1.21
C ASN A 57 -1.76 -14.71 2.58
N GLY A 58 -0.47 -14.37 2.58
CA GLY A 58 0.32 -14.28 3.80
C GLY A 58 0.31 -15.54 4.68
N ASN A 59 0.60 -15.33 5.95
CA ASN A 59 0.82 -16.37 6.96
C ASN A 59 -0.11 -16.27 8.17
N CYS A 60 -1.08 -15.34 8.17
CA CYS A 60 -2.09 -15.24 9.22
C CYS A 60 -3.00 -16.48 9.25
N ASN A 61 -3.19 -17.04 10.45
CA ASN A 61 -4.02 -18.23 10.65
C ASN A 61 -4.97 -18.08 11.84
N THR A 62 -6.00 -18.93 11.89
CA THR A 62 -6.89 -19.03 13.05
C THR A 62 -6.37 -20.06 14.05
N PRO A 63 -6.51 -19.83 15.37
CA PRO A 63 -7.17 -18.68 16.02
C PRO A 63 -6.38 -17.37 15.91
N TYR A 64 -7.05 -16.24 15.63
CA TYR A 64 -6.38 -14.95 15.35
C TYR A 64 -5.52 -14.44 16.51
N ASP A 65 -5.92 -14.73 17.74
CA ASP A 65 -5.26 -14.30 18.96
C ASP A 65 -4.00 -15.09 19.31
N THR A 66 -3.68 -16.14 18.55
CA THR A 66 -2.47 -16.95 18.76
C THR A 66 -1.69 -17.17 17.46
N GLU A 67 -2.38 -17.36 16.35
CA GLU A 67 -1.81 -17.74 15.04
C GLU A 67 -1.82 -16.59 14.02
N CYS A 68 -2.26 -15.38 14.40
CA CYS A 68 -2.27 -14.18 13.55
C CYS A 68 -1.67 -12.95 14.23
N ILE A 69 -0.85 -13.15 15.27
CA ILE A 69 -0.06 -12.06 15.87
C ILE A 69 1.23 -11.92 15.07
N ASP A 70 1.51 -10.71 14.60
CA ASP A 70 2.75 -10.34 13.89
C ASP A 70 3.11 -11.36 12.80
N LYS A 71 2.15 -11.66 11.91
CA LYS A 71 2.33 -12.59 10.79
C LYS A 71 2.69 -11.85 9.52
N ASP A 72 3.47 -12.52 8.70
CA ASP A 72 4.04 -11.90 7.51
C ASP A 72 3.09 -11.99 6.30
N PRO A 73 3.10 -10.99 5.41
CA PRO A 73 2.39 -11.04 4.14
C PRO A 73 3.09 -11.99 3.15
N ALA A 74 2.44 -12.27 2.02
CA ALA A 74 3.12 -12.99 0.94
C ALA A 74 4.15 -12.07 0.29
N ASP A 75 5.42 -12.45 0.42
CA ASP A 75 6.55 -11.67 -0.06
C ASP A 75 6.55 -11.49 -1.58
N ASN A 76 6.85 -10.27 -2.06
CA ASN A 76 7.06 -10.02 -3.49
C ASN A 76 8.26 -9.13 -3.80
N THR A 77 9.01 -8.68 -2.79
CA THR A 77 10.12 -7.75 -2.99
C THR A 77 11.13 -7.81 -1.85
N ASP A 78 12.36 -7.37 -2.15
CA ASP A 78 13.33 -6.93 -1.15
C ASP A 78 13.30 -5.40 -1.02
N VAL A 79 13.26 -4.87 0.19
CA VAL A 79 13.39 -3.49 0.68
C VAL A 79 14.86 -3.20 0.94
N CYS A 80 15.55 -2.71 -0.08
CA CYS A 80 16.96 -2.31 0.00
C CYS A 80 17.25 -1.23 1.06
N GLY A 81 16.29 -0.34 1.33
CA GLY A 81 16.47 0.69 2.34
C GLY A 81 15.43 1.80 2.32
N VAL A 82 15.44 2.62 3.37
CA VAL A 82 14.50 3.73 3.56
C VAL A 82 15.28 5.02 3.78
N HIS A 83 15.00 5.99 2.92
CA HIS A 83 15.47 7.37 3.07
C HIS A 83 14.54 8.10 4.05
N LEU A 84 15.05 8.37 5.26
CA LEU A 84 14.25 8.98 6.32
C LEU A 84 13.89 10.44 5.98
N ASP A 85 14.71 11.10 5.17
CA ASP A 85 14.51 12.44 4.65
C ASP A 85 13.38 12.53 3.62
N ARG A 86 13.18 11.48 2.81
CA ARG A 86 12.14 11.44 1.76
C ARG A 86 10.75 11.20 2.32
N GLY A 87 10.67 10.51 3.44
CA GLY A 87 9.44 10.30 4.18
C GLY A 87 9.14 11.36 5.23
N ASN A 88 9.97 12.42 5.41
CA ASN A 88 9.82 13.34 6.56
C ASN A 88 8.46 14.04 6.61
N THR A 89 7.87 14.34 5.46
CA THR A 89 6.50 14.85 5.33
C THR A 89 5.45 13.86 5.86
N SER A 90 5.74 12.56 5.78
CA SER A 90 4.81 11.46 6.04
C SER A 90 5.02 10.73 7.37
N ASN A 91 6.28 10.54 7.78
CA ASN A 91 6.70 9.75 8.94
C ASN A 91 6.96 10.63 10.18
N LYS A 92 7.04 11.96 10.02
CA LYS A 92 7.31 12.98 11.05
C LYS A 92 8.59 12.73 11.87
N LEU A 93 9.51 11.92 11.37
CA LEU A 93 10.77 11.65 12.06
C LEU A 93 11.69 12.88 12.04
N ASN A 94 11.44 13.85 11.16
CA ASN A 94 12.19 15.11 11.01
C ASN A 94 13.70 14.90 11.15
N THR A 95 14.19 13.85 10.49
CA THR A 95 15.58 13.43 10.57
C THR A 95 16.12 13.16 9.18
N ASP A 96 17.40 13.43 9.00
CA ASP A 96 18.13 13.00 7.83
C ASP A 96 18.80 11.66 8.16
N GLY A 97 18.77 10.73 7.21
CA GLY A 97 19.34 9.42 7.41
C GLY A 97 18.86 8.40 6.39
N PHE A 98 19.56 7.28 6.35
CA PHE A 98 19.21 6.14 5.51
C PHE A 98 19.31 4.88 6.35
N THR A 99 18.25 4.08 6.37
CA THR A 99 18.28 2.74 6.94
C THR A 99 18.53 1.74 5.82
N ILE A 100 19.52 0.90 6.01
CA ILE A 100 19.85 -0.20 5.09
C ILE A 100 19.33 -1.48 5.74
N PHE A 101 18.59 -2.27 4.97
CA PHE A 101 18.31 -3.64 5.35
C PHE A 101 19.36 -4.51 4.67
N GLU A 102 20.25 -5.07 5.48
CA GLU A 102 21.27 -6.00 5.01
C GLU A 102 20.64 -7.40 4.96
N ASN A 103 20.84 -8.11 3.84
CA ASN A 103 20.21 -9.39 3.52
C ASN A 103 18.71 -9.28 3.20
N GLY A 104 18.21 -10.14 2.31
CA GLY A 104 16.78 -10.20 1.97
C GLY A 104 16.02 -11.17 2.88
N ASN A 105 14.69 -11.09 2.88
CA ASN A 105 13.77 -11.95 3.65
C ASN A 105 14.00 -11.92 5.17
N ASP A 106 13.82 -13.06 5.84
CA ASP A 106 13.79 -13.26 7.30
C ASP A 106 15.07 -12.83 8.04
N ASP A 107 16.21 -12.73 7.35
CA ASP A 107 17.50 -12.32 7.93
C ASP A 107 17.77 -10.80 7.81
N GLY A 108 16.82 -10.04 7.23
CA GLY A 108 16.94 -8.61 6.98
C GLY A 108 15.65 -7.83 7.26
N GLU A 109 14.96 -7.40 6.20
CA GLU A 109 13.76 -6.56 6.27
C GLU A 109 12.47 -7.31 6.71
N GLY A 110 12.49 -8.65 6.64
CA GLY A 110 11.30 -9.49 6.75
C GLY A 110 10.46 -9.56 5.47
N PRO A 111 9.50 -10.49 5.35
CA PRO A 111 8.67 -10.58 4.15
C PRO A 111 7.86 -9.30 3.92
N THR A 112 7.95 -8.73 2.72
CA THR A 112 7.30 -7.46 2.38
C THR A 112 6.53 -7.58 1.08
N HIS A 113 5.32 -7.03 1.06
CA HIS A 113 4.54 -6.93 -0.16
C HIS A 113 4.41 -5.47 -0.60
N CYS A 114 4.88 -5.14 -1.80
CA CYS A 114 4.70 -3.83 -2.40
C CYS A 114 3.83 -3.88 -3.66
N HIS A 115 2.92 -2.93 -3.76
CA HIS A 115 2.02 -2.77 -4.90
C HIS A 115 1.83 -1.28 -5.20
N GLY A 116 1.90 -0.91 -6.48
CA GLY A 116 1.73 0.46 -6.92
C GLY A 116 0.86 0.61 -8.15
N PHE A 117 0.80 1.84 -8.64
CA PHE A 117 0.22 2.20 -9.91
C PHE A 117 0.88 3.47 -10.43
N ALA A 118 0.84 3.65 -11.75
CA ALA A 118 1.25 4.88 -12.41
C ALA A 118 0.02 5.63 -12.94
N PHE A 119 0.20 6.92 -13.20
CA PHE A 119 -0.80 7.76 -13.85
C PHE A 119 -0.15 8.65 -14.93
N SER A 120 -0.97 9.06 -15.90
CA SER A 120 -0.52 9.85 -17.04
C SER A 120 -0.27 11.32 -16.66
N ASN A 121 0.61 11.98 -17.44
CA ASN A 121 0.78 13.43 -17.38
C ASN A 121 -0.44 14.19 -17.94
N ASP A 122 -1.30 13.52 -18.71
CA ASP A 122 -2.52 14.12 -19.26
C ASP A 122 -3.65 14.05 -18.23
N PRO A 123 -4.18 15.19 -17.74
CA PRO A 123 -5.26 15.20 -16.76
C PRO A 123 -6.60 14.65 -17.30
N THR A 124 -6.70 14.45 -18.62
CA THR A 124 -7.89 13.86 -19.27
C THR A 124 -7.78 12.34 -19.46
N ASP A 125 -6.59 11.78 -19.27
CA ASP A 125 -6.37 10.33 -19.35
C ASP A 125 -7.15 9.58 -18.25
N ALA A 126 -7.59 8.36 -18.55
CA ALA A 126 -8.35 7.55 -17.61
C ALA A 126 -7.55 7.22 -16.35
N GLU A 127 -6.25 6.92 -16.47
CA GLU A 127 -5.39 6.60 -15.32
C GLU A 127 -5.34 7.76 -14.33
N THR A 128 -5.23 8.99 -14.84
CA THR A 128 -5.17 10.20 -14.01
C THR A 128 -6.54 10.60 -13.47
N ARG A 129 -7.61 10.47 -14.26
CA ARG A 129 -8.97 10.77 -13.80
C ARG A 129 -9.44 9.82 -12.70
N TYR A 130 -9.02 8.56 -12.73
CA TYR A 130 -9.45 7.52 -11.79
C TYR A 130 -8.33 7.07 -10.84
N MET A 131 -7.22 7.82 -10.71
CA MET A 131 -6.14 7.48 -9.77
C MET A 131 -6.60 7.40 -8.31
N GLY A 132 -7.64 8.15 -7.92
CA GLY A 132 -8.28 8.01 -6.60
C GLY A 132 -8.97 6.66 -6.40
N ASN A 133 -9.63 6.14 -7.44
CA ASN A 133 -10.19 4.79 -7.44
C ASN A 133 -9.09 3.73 -7.36
N ASN A 134 -8.01 3.91 -8.15
CA ASN A 134 -6.90 2.96 -8.16
C ASN A 134 -6.17 2.93 -6.80
N LEU A 135 -5.94 4.09 -6.18
CA LEU A 135 -5.40 4.18 -4.82
C LEU A 135 -6.28 3.43 -3.82
N PHE A 136 -7.58 3.68 -3.82
CA PHE A 136 -8.50 2.99 -2.92
C PHE A 136 -8.54 1.48 -3.16
N TYR A 137 -8.55 1.07 -4.45
CA TYR A 137 -8.53 -0.33 -4.83
C TYR A 137 -7.30 -1.05 -4.29
N VAL A 138 -6.10 -0.52 -4.60
CA VAL A 138 -4.82 -1.11 -4.16
C VAL A 138 -4.72 -1.10 -2.64
N SER A 139 -4.92 0.06 -1.99
CA SER A 139 -4.59 0.18 -0.58
C SER A 139 -5.64 -0.41 0.37
N MET A 140 -6.93 -0.20 0.06
CA MET A 140 -8.02 -0.55 0.97
C MET A 140 -8.69 -1.86 0.56
N TYR A 141 -9.09 -2.00 -0.71
CA TYR A 141 -9.89 -3.13 -1.12
C TYR A 141 -9.05 -4.40 -1.30
N ASP A 142 -8.06 -4.39 -2.19
CA ASP A 142 -7.24 -5.57 -2.47
C ASP A 142 -6.37 -5.92 -1.27
N HIS A 143 -5.45 -5.04 -0.88
CA HIS A 143 -4.43 -5.44 0.10
C HIS A 143 -4.94 -5.45 1.54
N LEU A 144 -5.76 -4.49 1.99
CA LEU A 144 -6.29 -4.50 3.37
C LEU A 144 -7.50 -5.44 3.54
N HIS A 145 -8.54 -5.32 2.71
CA HIS A 145 -9.79 -6.08 2.88
C HIS A 145 -9.72 -7.51 2.31
N GLN A 146 -9.16 -7.71 1.11
CA GLN A 146 -9.04 -9.05 0.55
C GLN A 146 -7.86 -9.82 1.17
N ARG A 147 -6.70 -9.19 1.39
CA ARG A 147 -5.46 -9.90 1.79
C ARG A 147 -5.00 -9.66 3.22
N GLY A 148 -5.64 -8.76 3.97
CA GLY A 148 -5.27 -8.46 5.36
C GLY A 148 -3.96 -7.70 5.56
N TYR A 149 -3.35 -7.20 4.51
CA TYR A 149 -2.06 -6.54 4.58
C TYR A 149 -2.19 -5.16 5.22
N ALA A 150 -1.32 -4.92 6.20
CA ALA A 150 -1.43 -3.78 7.09
C ALA A 150 -0.06 -3.27 7.51
N ARG A 151 -0.09 -2.13 8.22
CA ARG A 151 1.09 -1.42 8.77
C ARG A 151 2.01 -0.85 7.68
N ASN A 152 2.79 0.14 8.07
CA ASN A 152 3.84 0.73 7.25
C ASN A 152 5.20 0.13 7.60
N LEU A 153 6.11 0.11 6.64
CA LEU A 153 7.52 -0.18 6.90
C LEU A 153 8.10 0.87 7.86
N PRO A 154 8.97 0.47 8.81
CA PRO A 154 9.63 1.42 9.70
C PRO A 154 10.34 2.54 8.92
N GLY A 155 10.03 3.80 9.26
CA GLY A 155 10.63 4.97 8.62
C GLY A 155 9.99 5.39 7.28
N ALA A 156 8.99 4.66 6.77
CA ALA A 156 8.27 5.02 5.56
C ALA A 156 6.76 5.12 5.78
N PRO A 157 6.01 5.87 4.96
CA PRO A 157 4.56 5.76 4.93
C PRO A 157 4.12 4.39 4.40
N MET A 158 2.86 4.03 4.68
CA MET A 158 2.26 2.80 4.12
C MET A 158 2.09 2.92 2.61
N CYS A 159 1.67 4.10 2.14
CA CYS A 159 1.42 4.43 0.75
C CYS A 159 1.83 5.89 0.49
N GLY A 160 2.35 6.17 -0.70
CA GLY A 160 2.67 7.53 -1.16
C GLY A 160 3.27 7.56 -2.55
N CYS A 161 3.62 8.76 -3.04
CA CYS A 161 4.44 8.93 -4.24
C CYS A 161 5.67 8.03 -4.12
N VAL A 162 6.05 7.34 -5.20
CA VAL A 162 7.16 6.36 -5.19
C VAL A 162 8.47 6.95 -4.67
N GLU A 163 8.69 8.25 -4.85
CA GLU A 163 9.86 8.99 -4.39
C GLU A 163 9.94 9.10 -2.85
N GLN A 164 8.79 9.04 -2.18
CA GLN A 164 8.66 9.08 -0.72
C GLN A 164 8.63 7.67 -0.09
N MET A 165 8.60 6.63 -0.94
CA MET A 165 8.52 5.25 -0.52
C MET A 165 9.92 4.59 -0.44
N PRO A 166 10.04 3.43 0.22
CA PRO A 166 11.31 2.70 0.32
C PRO A 166 11.86 2.31 -1.05
N VAL A 167 13.18 2.12 -1.11
CA VAL A 167 13.83 1.53 -2.28
C VAL A 167 13.59 0.03 -2.22
N VAL A 168 12.90 -0.50 -3.23
CA VAL A 168 12.53 -1.92 -3.30
C VAL A 168 12.98 -2.54 -4.63
N THR A 169 13.20 -3.85 -4.65
CA THR A 169 13.62 -4.57 -5.86
C THR A 169 12.47 -4.79 -6.85
N ARG A 170 11.23 -4.87 -6.35
CA ARG A 170 10.02 -5.05 -7.16
C ARG A 170 8.79 -4.42 -6.50
N SER A 171 7.83 -4.05 -7.31
CA SER A 171 6.45 -3.81 -6.87
C SER A 171 5.51 -4.37 -7.92
N ASP A 172 4.41 -4.97 -7.48
CA ASP A 172 3.30 -5.27 -8.39
C ASP A 172 2.63 -3.96 -8.84
N CYS A 173 1.92 -3.99 -9.96
CA CYS A 173 1.34 -2.80 -10.56
C CYS A 173 -0.10 -3.05 -11.03
N THR A 174 -1.02 -2.15 -10.67
CA THR A 174 -2.39 -2.14 -11.20
C THR A 174 -2.61 -0.90 -12.05
N GLN A 175 -3.30 -1.09 -13.17
CA GLN A 175 -3.76 0.01 -14.02
C GLN A 175 -5.28 0.14 -13.94
N VAL A 176 -5.78 1.33 -14.28
CA VAL A 176 -7.21 1.56 -14.44
C VAL A 176 -7.67 0.95 -15.76
N ASP A 177 -8.77 0.20 -15.73
CA ASP A 177 -9.48 -0.26 -16.92
C ASP A 177 -10.92 0.25 -16.85
N VAL A 178 -11.31 1.11 -17.80
CA VAL A 178 -12.61 1.77 -17.83
C VAL A 178 -13.28 1.63 -19.19
N THR A 179 -14.58 1.39 -19.16
CA THR A 179 -15.44 1.45 -20.34
C THR A 179 -16.29 2.70 -20.27
N GLU A 180 -16.06 3.65 -21.17
CA GLU A 180 -16.83 4.89 -21.25
C GLU A 180 -17.95 4.76 -22.29
N THR A 181 -19.17 5.15 -21.92
CA THR A 181 -20.38 5.12 -22.77
C THR A 181 -20.94 6.51 -22.99
#